data_AF-A0A0N0T7P6-F1
#
_entry.id   AF-A0A0N0T7P6-F1
#
_cell.length_a   1.000
_cell.length_b   1.000
_cell.length_c   1.000
_cell.angle_alpha   90.00
_cell.angle_beta   90.00
_cell.angle_gamma   90.00
#
_symmetry.space_group_name_H-M   'P 1'
#
loop_
_entity.id
_entity.type
_entity.pdbx_description
1 polymer ?
#
loop_
_entity_poly.entity_id
_entity_poly.type
_entity_poly.pdbx_seq_one_letter_code
_entity_poly.pdbx_strand_id
1 'polypeptide(L)'
;MTATVTCADDPTGGLGVTFFDGGDLLDTVPVSTNGQAEHTTSFTTTGTHTITAAYNGNDNCFASSNTTTVVVSAVPVPVPPTPPANGFCLLACGGLIGFTVGDINNNIEVH
;
A
#
# COMPACT_ATOMS: atom_id res chain seq x y z
N MET A 1 -3.49 3.10 3.16
CA MET A 1 -3.69 3.52 1.76
C MET A 1 -5.16 3.87 1.58
N THR A 2 -5.41 4.97 0.88
CA THR A 2 -6.74 5.55 0.78
C THR A 2 -7.06 5.80 -0.68
N ALA A 3 -8.20 5.28 -1.14
CA ALA A 3 -8.74 5.55 -2.45
C ALA A 3 -9.96 6.47 -2.32
N THR A 4 -9.94 7.59 -3.03
CA THR A 4 -11.08 8.53 -3.09
C THR A 4 -11.84 8.31 -4.39
N VAL A 5 -13.12 8.00 -4.31
CA VAL A 5 -14.04 7.86 -5.43
C VAL A 5 -14.88 9.13 -5.53
N THR A 6 -14.69 9.90 -6.60
CA THR A 6 -15.49 11.10 -6.85
C THR A 6 -16.70 10.77 -7.73
N CYS A 7 -17.73 10.13 -7.16
CA CYS A 7 -19.03 9.97 -7.81
C CYS A 7 -20.13 10.48 -6.90
N ALA A 8 -20.91 11.47 -7.34
CA ALA A 8 -21.96 12.09 -6.52
C ALA A 8 -23.10 11.13 -6.19
N ASP A 9 -23.34 10.15 -7.07
CA ASP A 9 -24.41 9.15 -6.96
C ASP A 9 -23.98 7.87 -6.22
N ASP A 10 -22.74 7.80 -5.71
CA ASP A 10 -22.27 6.68 -4.90
C ASP A 10 -21.77 7.10 -3.51
N PRO A 11 -22.63 7.03 -2.47
CA PRO A 11 -22.19 7.18 -1.09
C PRO A 11 -22.06 5.85 -0.33
N THR A 12 -22.18 4.65 -0.92
CA THR A 12 -21.91 3.30 -0.30
C THR A 12 -22.27 2.11 -1.21
N GLY A 13 -22.79 2.32 -2.41
CA GLY A 13 -23.58 1.37 -3.21
C GLY A 13 -22.88 0.69 -4.38
N GLY A 14 -21.56 0.85 -4.56
CA GLY A 14 -20.78 0.02 -5.49
C GLY A 14 -20.31 -1.31 -4.90
N LEU A 15 -19.70 -2.16 -5.73
CA LEU A 15 -19.01 -3.39 -5.29
C LEU A 15 -17.74 -3.10 -4.45
N GLY A 16 -17.40 -1.82 -4.25
CA GLY A 16 -16.22 -1.36 -3.52
C GLY A 16 -15.01 -1.09 -4.42
N VAL A 17 -13.91 -0.72 -3.77
CA VAL A 17 -12.59 -0.57 -4.38
C VAL A 17 -11.76 -1.80 -4.06
N THR A 18 -11.31 -2.48 -5.12
CA THR A 18 -10.39 -3.59 -5.02
C THR A 18 -8.95 -3.09 -5.12
N PHE A 19 -8.14 -3.41 -4.10
CA PHE A 19 -6.73 -3.07 -4.03
C PHE A 19 -5.89 -4.25 -4.49
N PHE A 20 -4.89 -3.97 -5.32
CA PHE A 20 -3.91 -4.93 -5.79
C PHE A 20 -2.50 -4.41 -5.53
N ASP A 21 -1.54 -5.32 -5.34
CA ASP A 21 -0.10 -5.04 -5.38
C ASP A 21 0.51 -5.78 -6.58
N GLY A 22 0.85 -5.03 -7.62
CA GLY A 22 1.20 -5.61 -8.92
C GLY A 22 0.02 -6.40 -9.48
N GLY A 23 0.10 -7.72 -9.42
CA GLY A 23 -0.97 -8.64 -9.83
C GLY A 23 -1.68 -9.35 -8.68
N ASP A 24 -1.20 -9.19 -7.44
CA ASP A 24 -1.75 -9.87 -6.28
C ASP A 24 -2.92 -9.08 -5.71
N LEU A 25 -4.06 -9.76 -5.53
CA LEU A 25 -5.22 -9.19 -4.85
C LEU A 25 -4.90 -9.00 -3.36
N LEU A 26 -5.00 -7.75 -2.88
CA LEU A 26 -4.87 -7.44 -1.46
C LEU A 26 -6.22 -7.59 -0.76
N ASP A 27 -7.21 -6.80 -1.18
CA ASP A 27 -8.53 -6.79 -0.55
C ASP A 27 -9.56 -6.03 -1.41
N THR A 28 -10.84 -6.20 -1.12
CA THR A 28 -11.91 -5.35 -1.65
C THR A 28 -12.60 -4.64 -0.52
N VAL A 29 -12.47 -3.31 -0.49
CA VAL A 29 -12.97 -2.46 0.58
C VAL A 29 -14.18 -1.67 0.09
N PRO A 30 -15.31 -1.67 0.83
CA PRO A 30 -16.46 -0.86 0.47
C PRO A 30 -16.11 0.63 0.55
N VAL A 31 -16.70 1.42 -0.35
CA VAL A 31 -16.59 2.89 -0.30
C VAL A 31 -17.47 3.39 0.83
N SER A 32 -16.91 4.19 1.73
CA SER A 32 -17.65 4.78 2.84
C SER A 32 -18.42 6.04 2.40
N THR A 33 -19.28 6.56 3.28
CA THR A 33 -20.18 7.68 2.99
C THR A 33 -19.50 8.99 2.61
N ASN A 34 -18.19 9.12 2.84
CA ASN A 34 -17.40 10.28 2.42
C ASN A 34 -16.74 10.08 1.03
N GLY A 35 -17.07 9.00 0.32
CA GLY A 35 -16.47 8.65 -0.97
C GLY A 35 -15.10 7.99 -0.85
N GLN A 36 -14.67 7.52 0.32
CA GLN A 36 -13.35 6.92 0.51
C GLN A 36 -13.40 5.44 0.87
N ALA A 37 -12.45 4.68 0.32
CA ALA A 37 -12.13 3.32 0.72
C ALA A 37 -10.72 3.29 1.31
N GLU A 38 -10.60 2.83 2.55
CA GLU A 38 -9.34 2.77 3.29
C GLU A 38 -8.92 1.32 3.50
N HIS A 39 -7.69 1.00 3.09
CA HIS A 39 -7.08 -0.29 3.34
C HIS A 39 -5.73 -0.12 4.02
N THR A 40 -5.38 -1.02 4.94
CA THR A 40 -4.05 -1.06 5.55
C THR A 40 -3.45 -2.43 5.31
N THR A 41 -2.34 -2.47 4.58
CA THR A 41 -1.56 -3.69 4.36
C THR A 41 -0.13 -3.50 4.85
N SER A 42 0.54 -4.61 5.17
CA SER A 42 1.96 -4.65 5.49
C SER A 42 2.70 -5.38 4.38
N PHE A 43 3.76 -4.78 3.85
CA PHE A 43 4.59 -5.40 2.84
C PHE A 43 5.62 -6.33 3.48
N THR A 44 5.74 -7.54 2.96
CA THR A 44 6.70 -8.54 3.45
C THR A 44 8.04 -8.48 2.72
N THR A 45 8.07 -7.84 1.55
CA THR A 45 9.27 -7.66 0.74
C THR A 45 9.69 -6.20 0.73
N THR A 46 10.99 -5.97 0.71
CA THR A 46 11.55 -4.65 0.39
C THR A 46 11.58 -4.46 -1.11
N GLY A 47 11.28 -3.26 -1.59
CA GLY A 47 11.24 -2.96 -3.02
C GLY A 47 10.16 -1.94 -3.35
N THR A 48 9.95 -1.74 -4.65
CA THR A 48 8.86 -0.92 -5.15
C THR A 48 7.63 -1.79 -5.37
N HIS A 49 6.54 -1.43 -4.71
CA HIS A 49 5.22 -2.03 -4.82
C HIS A 49 4.31 -1.11 -5.63
N THR A 50 3.65 -1.64 -6.65
CA THR A 50 2.71 -0.86 -7.48
C THR A 50 1.31 -1.19 -7.04
N ILE A 51 0.71 -0.29 -6.27
CA ILE A 51 -0.64 -0.45 -5.76
C ILE A 51 -1.65 0.03 -6.78
N THR A 52 -2.55 -0.86 -7.19
CA THR A 52 -3.69 -0.51 -8.05
C THR A 52 -4.95 -0.48 -7.19
N ALA A 53 -5.67 0.63 -7.22
CA ALA A 53 -7.01 0.74 -6.66
C ALA A 53 -8.01 0.75 -7.81
N ALA A 54 -8.84 -0.29 -7.89
CA ALA A 54 -9.85 -0.46 -8.93
C ALA A 54 -11.24 -0.32 -8.31
N TYR A 55 -11.94 0.75 -8.65
CA TYR A 55 -13.35 0.90 -8.35
C TYR A 55 -14.17 0.09 -9.36
N ASN A 56 -14.98 -0.83 -8.85
CA ASN A 56 -15.69 -1.81 -9.67
C ASN A 56 -16.95 -1.25 -10.38
N GLY A 57 -17.33 -0.01 -10.09
CA GLY A 57 -18.53 0.61 -10.65
C GLY A 57 -19.83 0.19 -9.95
N ASN A 58 -20.92 0.83 -10.38
CA ASN A 58 -22.31 0.51 -10.05
C ASN A 58 -23.23 0.97 -11.19
N ASP A 59 -24.55 0.94 -10.98
CA ASP A 59 -25.55 1.31 -11.99
C ASP A 59 -25.45 2.78 -12.47
N ASN A 60 -24.89 3.67 -11.65
CA ASN A 60 -24.79 5.11 -11.90
C ASN A 60 -23.36 5.60 -12.14
N CYS A 61 -22.35 4.85 -11.69
CA CYS A 61 -20.93 5.22 -11.73
C CYS A 61 -20.13 4.14 -12.47
N PHE A 62 -19.40 4.53 -13.52
CA PHE A 62 -18.58 3.59 -14.27
C PHE A 62 -17.41 3.03 -13.45
N ALA A 63 -16.98 1.82 -13.79
CA ALA A 63 -15.75 1.24 -13.25
C ALA A 63 -14.54 2.09 -13.66
N SER A 64 -13.60 2.26 -12.74
CA SER A 64 -12.40 3.09 -12.92
C SER A 64 -11.26 2.54 -12.09
N SER A 65 -10.02 2.92 -12.41
CA SER A 65 -8.85 2.48 -11.64
C SER A 65 -7.74 3.50 -11.68
N ASN A 66 -6.92 3.52 -10.63
CA ASN A 66 -5.72 4.34 -10.57
C ASN A 66 -4.61 3.62 -9.79
N THR A 67 -3.36 3.92 -10.12
CA THR A 67 -2.17 3.25 -9.60
C THR A 67 -1.26 4.22 -8.84
N THR A 68 -0.64 3.74 -7.77
CA THR A 68 0.33 4.49 -6.97
C THR A 68 1.48 3.59 -6.56
N THR A 69 2.69 4.15 -6.44
CA THR A 69 3.90 3.39 -6.14
C THR A 69 4.33 3.61 -4.69
N VAL A 70 4.67 2.52 -4.02
CA VAL A 70 5.12 2.51 -2.63
C VAL A 70 6.51 1.91 -2.58
N VAL A 71 7.46 2.61 -1.98
CA VAL A 71 8.83 2.10 -1.83
C VAL A 71 9.03 1.65 -0.40
N VAL A 72 9.21 0.34 -0.22
CA VAL A 72 9.47 -0.30 1.08
C VAL A 72 10.97 -0.53 1.17
N SER A 73 11.62 0.20 2.08
CA SER A 73 13.07 0.11 2.29
C SER A 73 13.37 -0.76 3.49
N ALA A 74 14.46 -1.55 3.43
CA ALA A 74 14.99 -2.19 4.63
C ALA A 74 15.43 -1.12 5.63
N VAL A 75 15.28 -1.39 6.92
CA VAL A 75 15.97 -0.58 7.94
C VAL A 75 17.47 -0.66 7.64
N PRO A 76 18.18 0.48 7.61
CA PRO A 76 19.63 0.46 7.51
C PRO A 76 20.18 -0.42 8.63
N VAL A 77 20.81 -1.54 8.28
CA VAL A 77 21.55 -2.31 9.28
C VAL A 77 22.63 -1.36 9.79
N PRO A 78 22.71 -1.05 11.10
CA PRO A 78 23.82 -0.29 11.63
C PRO A 78 25.08 -1.04 11.23
N VAL A 79 25.91 -0.42 10.38
CA VAL A 79 27.18 -1.02 9.99
C VAL A 79 27.93 -1.24 11.31
N PRO A 80 28.23 -2.49 11.71
CA PRO A 80 29.03 -2.70 12.91
C PRO A 80 30.34 -1.93 12.70
N PRO A 81 30.88 -1.23 13.71
CA PRO A 81 32.22 -0.67 13.59
C PRO A 81 33.14 -1.81 13.17
N THR A 82 33.78 -1.65 12.01
CA THR A 82 34.75 -2.62 11.48
C THR A 82 35.71 -2.99 12.61
N PRO A 83 35.79 -4.26 13.03
CA PRO A 83 36.80 -4.67 14.00
C PRO A 83 38.18 -4.36 13.43
N PRO A 84 39.15 -3.89 14.24
CA PRO A 84 40.55 -3.94 13.82
C PRO A 84 40.89 -5.37 13.41
N ALA A 85 41.78 -5.52 12.42
CA ALA A 85 42.14 -6.77 11.74
C ALA A 85 42.82 -7.81 12.66
N ASN A 86 42.14 -8.26 13.70
CA ASN A 86 42.65 -9.20 14.68
C ASN A 86 41.47 -9.85 15.42
N GLY A 87 40.91 -10.89 14.80
CA GLY A 87 40.28 -12.03 15.48
C GLY A 87 39.07 -11.76 16.38
N PHE A 88 37.88 -12.08 15.87
CA PHE A 88 36.88 -13.00 16.46
C PHE A 88 35.48 -12.63 15.94
N CYS A 89 34.83 -13.60 15.31
CA CYS A 89 33.45 -13.52 14.87
C CYS A 89 32.55 -13.76 16.09
N LEU A 90 31.78 -12.76 16.53
CA LEU A 90 30.67 -12.99 17.45
C LEU A 90 29.37 -12.43 16.88
N LEU A 91 28.41 -13.34 16.80
CA LEU A 91 27.04 -13.18 16.37
C LEU A 91 26.35 -11.96 17.02
N ALA A 92 25.70 -11.14 16.19
CA ALA A 92 24.55 -10.35 16.61
C ALA A 92 23.44 -10.52 15.56
N CYS A 93 22.62 -11.54 15.79
CA CYS A 93 21.37 -11.76 15.09
C CYS A 93 20.31 -10.79 15.63
N GLY A 94 19.53 -10.14 14.76
CA GLY A 94 18.30 -9.44 15.16
C GLY A 94 18.27 -7.94 14.90
N GLY A 95 18.37 -7.51 13.63
CA GLY A 95 17.93 -6.18 13.24
C GLY A 95 16.40 -6.16 13.18
N LEU A 96 15.77 -5.35 14.04
CA LEU A 96 14.33 -5.09 14.00
C LEU A 96 13.98 -4.45 12.64
N ILE A 97 13.29 -5.18 11.78
CA ILE A 97 12.69 -4.70 10.53
C ILE A 97 11.55 -3.71 10.88
N GLY A 98 11.91 -2.44 11.01
CA GLY A 98 10.97 -1.32 11.04
C GLY A 98 10.48 -1.01 9.63
N PHE A 99 9.21 -1.29 9.36
CA PHE A 99 8.56 -0.90 8.10
C PHE A 99 7.93 0.48 8.28
N THR A 100 8.46 1.49 7.58
CA THR A 100 7.79 2.80 7.47
C THR A 100 6.89 2.76 6.24
N VAL A 101 5.58 2.55 6.44
CA VAL A 101 4.59 2.73 5.39
C VAL A 101 4.17 4.20 5.40
N GLY A 102 4.50 4.96 4.35
CA GLY A 102 3.98 6.32 4.18
C GLY A 102 2.49 6.29 3.83
N ASP A 103 1.74 7.34 4.18
CA ASP A 103 0.34 7.45 3.81
C ASP A 103 0.18 7.49 2.28
N ILE A 104 -0.50 6.50 1.73
CA ILE A 104 -0.72 6.36 0.29
C ILE A 104 -2.07 6.99 -0.05
N ASN A 105 -2.07 8.10 -0.79
CA ASN A 105 -3.27 8.78 -1.26
C ASN A 105 -3.46 8.49 -2.75
N ASN A 106 -4.58 7.86 -3.13
CA ASN A 106 -4.93 7.54 -4.50
C ASN A 106 -6.26 8.22 -4.86
N ASN A 107 -6.22 9.24 -5.72
CA ASN A 107 -7.42 9.98 -6.12
C ASN A 107 -7.98 9.38 -7.41
N ILE A 108 -9.19 8.84 -7.37
CA ILE A 108 -9.87 8.24 -8.52
C ILE A 108 -10.94 9.22 -8.99
N GLU A 109 -10.69 9.87 -10.12
CA GLU A 109 -11.67 10.75 -10.78
C GLU A 109 -12.57 9.94 -11.71
N VAL A 110 -13.87 9.91 -11.40
CA VAL A 110 -14.89 9.23 -12.22
C VAL A 110 -15.84 10.29 -12.81
N HIS A 111 -16.14 10.17 -14.10
CA HIS A 111 -17.06 11.05 -14.85
C HIS A 111 -18.32 10.30 -15.23
#